data_AF-A0A815AEV8-F1
#
_entry.id   AF-A0A815AEV8-F1
#
_cell.length_a   1.000
_cell.length_b   1.000
_cell.length_c   1.000
_cell.angle_alpha   90.00
_cell.angle_beta   90.00
_cell.angle_gamma   90.00
#
_symmetry.space_group_name_H-M   'P 1'
#
loop_
_entity.id
_entity.type
_entity.pdbx_description
1 polymer ?
#
loop_
_entity_poly.entity_id
_entity_poly.type
_entity_poly.pdbx_seq_one_letter_code
_entity_poly.pdbx_strand_id
1 'polypeptide(L)'
;MATSTGRICCFTCNKAKATSTCAGCLKDFCFTHLSDHRQELANQLDEIEVHRDLFRQALNEQTTDPQTHPLLKKIDQWEQDSINKIHETVKEVRQVLFQHTLRHTNQLEEKLNLLTNQIRACREEDDIIEIDLSRWHNELIQLNEQLIKPQNIIIQYNSTPLVNKIHVDISSSKNKETSTKANGKIIQLSKALSWLLRHAVIREGLQYQYDGYVFVKDVLKHPTFANKYTIEDIHQCVETNEKKRFALKTDRVTGQEMIRAQLK
;
A
#
# COMPACT_ATOMS: atom_id res chain seq x y z
N MET A 1 -11.85 51.29 63.79
CA MET A 1 -11.88 51.24 62.33
C MET A 1 -10.44 51.25 61.84
N ALA A 2 -9.94 50.13 61.30
CA ALA A 2 -8.57 50.02 60.83
C ALA A 2 -8.55 50.19 59.30
N THR A 3 -8.13 51.35 58.80
CA THR A 3 -7.80 51.52 57.39
C THR A 3 -6.28 51.52 57.27
N SER A 4 -5.70 50.33 57.12
CA SER A 4 -4.30 50.20 56.72
C SER A 4 -4.17 50.77 55.31
N THR A 5 -3.65 51.98 55.18
CA THR A 5 -3.21 52.54 53.89
C THR A 5 -1.94 51.80 53.48
N GLY A 6 -2.10 50.57 52.99
CA GLY A 6 -1.03 49.81 52.35
C GLY A 6 -0.68 50.51 51.05
N ARG A 7 0.49 51.14 50.98
CA ARG A 7 1.02 51.68 49.73
C ARG A 7 1.13 50.53 48.73
N ILE A 8 0.37 50.60 47.65
CA ILE A 8 0.42 49.61 46.57
C ILE A 8 1.78 49.75 45.87
N CYS A 9 2.50 48.63 45.76
CA CYS A 9 3.83 48.59 45.15
C CYS A 9 3.72 48.15 43.70
N CYS A 10 4.59 48.69 42.85
CA CYS A 10 4.68 48.23 41.47
C CYS A 10 5.20 46.79 41.41
N PHE A 11 4.55 45.92 40.64
CA PHE A 11 4.91 44.51 40.44
C PHE A 11 6.34 44.33 39.91
N THR A 12 6.82 45.23 39.07
CA THR A 12 8.15 45.09 38.42
C THR A 12 9.30 45.64 39.26
N CYS A 13 9.12 46.78 39.96
CA CYS A 13 10.21 47.43 40.70
C CYS A 13 10.03 47.45 42.22
N ASN A 14 8.90 46.95 42.72
CA ASN A 14 8.52 46.85 44.14
C ASN A 14 8.61 48.16 44.94
N LYS A 15 8.61 49.31 44.24
CA LYS A 15 8.61 50.64 44.85
C LYS A 15 7.18 51.10 45.08
N ALA A 16 6.92 51.62 46.28
CA ALA A 16 5.68 52.30 46.63
C ALA A 16 5.60 53.67 45.93
N LYS A 17 5.06 53.69 44.72
CA LYS A 17 4.82 54.89 43.89
C LYS A 17 3.33 54.97 43.54
N ALA A 18 2.91 56.01 42.82
CA ALA A 18 1.59 56.02 42.18
C ALA A 18 1.51 54.84 41.19
N THR A 19 0.72 53.83 41.54
CA THR A 19 0.50 52.61 40.75
C THR A 19 -0.87 52.64 40.10
N SER A 20 -0.97 51.95 38.97
CA SER A 20 -2.19 51.72 38.23
C SER A 20 -2.33 50.23 37.93
N THR A 21 -3.51 49.68 38.19
CA THR A 21 -3.86 48.29 37.90
C THR A 21 -4.12 48.10 36.41
N CYS A 22 -3.44 47.14 35.77
CA CYS A 22 -3.84 46.69 34.45
C CYS A 22 -5.08 45.78 34.57
N ALA A 23 -6.18 46.13 33.90
CA ALA A 23 -7.43 45.34 33.95
C ALA A 23 -7.27 43.94 33.33
N GLY A 24 -6.30 43.74 32.42
CA GLY A 24 -6.06 42.46 31.76
C GLY A 24 -5.29 41.46 32.63
N CYS A 25 -4.19 41.89 33.26
CA CYS A 25 -3.34 40.99 34.06
C CYS A 25 -3.49 41.17 35.57
N LEU A 26 -4.38 42.08 36.01
CA LEU A 26 -4.71 42.41 37.42
C LEU A 26 -3.50 42.77 38.29
N LYS A 27 -2.40 43.21 37.67
CA LYS A 27 -1.16 43.62 38.35
C LYS A 27 -1.05 45.14 38.40
N ASP A 28 -0.46 45.63 39.48
CA ASP A 28 -0.17 47.04 39.73
C ASP A 28 1.20 47.45 39.15
N PHE A 29 1.22 48.48 38.31
CA PHE A 29 2.47 49.01 37.74
C PHE A 29 2.58 50.51 38.02
N CYS A 30 3.80 51.01 38.21
CA CYS A 30 4.03 52.45 38.11
C CYS A 30 3.96 52.89 36.65
N PHE A 31 3.69 54.16 36.37
CA PHE A 31 3.46 54.68 35.02
C PHE A 31 4.52 54.27 33.97
N THR A 32 5.80 54.19 34.35
CA THR A 32 6.89 53.72 33.47
C THR A 32 6.81 52.22 33.16
N HIS A 33 6.60 51.36 34.16
CA HIS A 33 6.47 49.92 33.91
C HIS A 33 5.11 49.55 33.31
N LEU A 34 4.11 50.41 33.41
CA LEU A 34 2.86 50.27 32.68
C LEU A 34 3.06 50.54 31.17
N SER A 35 3.85 51.56 30.81
CA SER A 35 4.20 51.79 29.40
C SER A 35 5.05 50.65 28.85
N ASP A 36 6.02 50.15 29.62
CA ASP A 36 6.84 48.99 29.21
C ASP A 36 5.97 47.74 29.04
N HIS A 37 5.02 47.49 29.96
CA HIS A 37 4.07 46.39 29.85
C HIS A 37 3.17 46.51 28.60
N ARG A 38 2.73 47.72 28.26
CA ARG A 38 1.96 47.96 27.03
C ARG A 38 2.80 47.79 25.78
N GLN A 39 4.08 48.19 25.82
CA GLN A 39 5.02 48.00 24.72
C GLN A 39 5.31 46.51 24.50
N GLU A 40 5.47 45.73 25.56
CA GLU A 40 5.63 44.28 25.47
C GLU A 40 4.40 43.61 24.83
N LEU A 41 3.18 44.04 25.20
CA LEU A 41 1.96 43.56 24.56
C LEU A 41 1.88 43.95 23.08
N ALA A 42 2.40 45.12 22.70
CA ALA A 42 2.48 45.52 21.30
C ALA A 42 3.47 44.64 20.52
N ASN A 43 4.65 44.35 21.10
CA ASN A 43 5.61 43.43 20.50
C ASN A 43 5.02 42.03 20.30
N GLN A 44 4.28 41.51 21.28
CA GLN A 44 3.60 40.21 21.16
C GLN A 44 2.52 40.22 20.07
N LEU A 45 1.84 41.35 19.88
CA LEU A 45 0.89 41.51 18.78
C LEU A 45 1.62 41.50 17.42
N ASP A 46 2.72 42.24 17.29
CA ASP A 46 3.54 42.27 16.08
C ASP A 46 4.07 40.86 15.76
N GLU A 47 4.50 40.08 16.76
CA GLU A 47 4.89 38.68 16.59
C GLU A 47 3.75 37.81 16.07
N ILE A 48 2.52 37.98 16.59
CA ILE A 48 1.34 37.27 16.09
C ILE A 48 1.02 37.67 14.65
N GLU A 49 1.17 38.94 14.29
CA GLU A 49 0.98 39.42 12.92
C GLU A 49 1.99 38.81 11.95
N VAL A 50 3.27 38.74 12.34
CA VAL A 50 4.32 38.06 11.57
C VAL A 50 4.00 36.57 11.41
N HIS A 51 3.63 35.86 12.49
CA HIS A 51 3.24 34.45 12.42
C HIS A 51 2.04 34.22 11.51
N ARG A 52 1.04 35.12 11.55
CA ARG A 52 -0.13 35.07 10.67
C ARG A 52 0.28 35.22 9.20
N ASP A 53 1.17 36.15 8.90
CA ASP A 53 1.60 36.41 7.53
C ASP A 53 2.45 35.25 6.97
N LEU A 54 3.35 34.70 7.78
CA LEU A 54 4.10 33.47 7.45
C LEU A 54 3.15 32.28 7.21
N PHE A 55 2.13 32.11 8.05
CA PHE A 55 1.14 31.06 7.85
C PHE A 55 0.32 31.27 6.57
N ARG A 56 -0.04 32.53 6.25
CA ARG A 56 -0.72 32.86 5.00
C ARG A 56 0.15 32.58 3.78
N GLN A 57 1.44 32.84 3.86
CA GLN A 57 2.40 32.46 2.81
C GLN A 57 2.44 30.94 2.64
N ALA A 58 2.57 30.17 3.73
CA ALA A 58 2.58 28.71 3.67
C ALA A 58 1.26 28.12 3.10
N LEU A 59 0.11 28.70 3.43
CA LEU A 59 -1.18 28.32 2.85
C LEU A 59 -1.24 28.62 1.35
N ASN A 60 -0.77 29.81 0.95
CA ASN A 60 -0.72 30.21 -0.45
C ASN A 60 0.21 29.30 -1.26
N GLU A 61 1.40 28.97 -0.75
CA GLU A 61 2.33 28.03 -1.39
C GLU A 61 1.68 26.66 -1.64
N GLN A 62 0.93 26.14 -0.66
CA GLN A 62 0.18 24.88 -0.79
C GLN A 62 -1.01 24.97 -1.76
N THR A 63 -1.54 26.17 -2.02
CA THR A 63 -2.63 26.39 -2.98
C THR A 63 -2.15 26.76 -4.38
N THR A 64 -0.94 27.30 -4.52
CA THR A 64 -0.37 27.71 -5.81
C THR A 64 0.22 26.55 -6.60
N ASP A 65 0.76 25.52 -5.95
CA ASP A 65 1.23 24.31 -6.63
C ASP A 65 0.75 23.05 -5.91
N PRO A 66 -0.27 22.35 -6.47
CA PRO A 66 -0.79 21.10 -5.93
C PRO A 66 0.31 20.07 -5.67
N GLN A 67 1.35 20.02 -6.52
CA GLN A 67 2.45 19.05 -6.50
C GLN A 67 3.37 19.20 -5.28
N THR A 68 3.38 20.36 -4.61
CA THR A 68 4.19 20.55 -3.40
C THR A 68 3.61 19.86 -2.17
N HIS A 69 2.34 19.44 -2.22
CA HIS A 69 1.64 18.89 -1.08
C HIS A 69 2.33 17.61 -0.57
N PRO A 70 2.60 17.47 0.75
CA PRO A 70 3.30 16.31 1.30
C PRO A 70 2.66 14.95 0.99
N LEU A 71 1.34 14.90 0.80
CA LEU A 71 0.65 13.67 0.37
C LEU A 71 0.89 13.33 -1.09
N LEU A 72 1.02 14.32 -1.99
CA LEU A 72 1.36 14.04 -3.38
C LEU A 72 2.78 13.51 -3.48
N LYS A 73 3.74 14.08 -2.74
CA LYS A 73 5.10 13.51 -2.62
C LYS A 73 5.12 12.05 -2.18
N LYS A 74 4.19 11.62 -1.31
CA LYS A 74 4.05 10.21 -0.92
C LYS A 74 3.51 9.32 -2.05
N ILE A 75 2.61 9.86 -2.88
CA ILE A 75 2.12 9.16 -4.07
C ILE A 75 3.25 9.05 -5.09
N ASP A 76 3.99 10.14 -5.34
CA ASP A 76 5.13 10.16 -6.25
C ASP A 76 6.21 9.18 -5.79
N GLN A 77 6.49 9.14 -4.48
CA GLN A 77 7.44 8.19 -3.91
C GLN A 77 7.00 6.74 -4.11
N TRP A 78 5.72 6.45 -3.88
CA TRP A 78 5.20 5.11 -4.14
C TRP A 78 5.20 4.73 -5.62
N GLU A 79 4.92 5.68 -6.52
CA GLU A 79 5.01 5.47 -7.96
C GLU A 79 6.43 5.09 -8.36
N GLN A 80 7.42 5.87 -7.91
CA GLN A 80 8.84 5.59 -8.15
C GLN A 80 9.26 4.23 -7.59
N ASP A 81 8.91 3.93 -6.34
CA ASP A 81 9.23 2.65 -5.71
C ASP A 81 8.60 1.46 -6.45
N SER A 82 7.39 1.64 -6.97
CA SER A 82 6.68 0.59 -7.72
C SER A 82 7.31 0.34 -9.09
N ILE A 83 7.66 1.41 -9.81
CA ILE A 83 8.37 1.32 -11.09
C ILE A 83 9.75 0.67 -10.91
N ASN A 84 10.48 1.06 -9.86
CA ASN A 84 11.79 0.50 -9.55
C ASN A 84 11.71 -1.01 -9.28
N LYS A 85 10.73 -1.47 -8.49
CA LYS A 85 10.51 -2.91 -8.25
C LYS A 85 10.22 -3.69 -9.53
N ILE A 86 9.43 -3.11 -10.45
CA ILE A 86 9.18 -3.71 -11.76
C ILE A 86 10.49 -3.84 -12.53
N HIS A 87 11.30 -2.78 -12.59
CA HIS A 87 12.57 -2.80 -13.29
C HIS A 87 13.58 -3.79 -12.70
N GLU A 88 13.68 -3.88 -11.38
CA GLU A 88 14.53 -4.85 -10.68
C GLU A 88 14.13 -6.28 -11.04
N THR A 89 12.84 -6.60 -10.94
CA THR A 89 12.32 -7.93 -11.29
C THR A 89 12.62 -8.27 -12.76
N VAL A 90 12.41 -7.32 -13.68
CA VAL A 90 12.73 -7.52 -15.11
C VAL A 90 14.23 -7.71 -15.33
N LYS A 91 15.07 -6.96 -14.60
CA LYS A 91 16.52 -7.07 -14.70
C LYS A 91 17.00 -8.44 -14.24
N GLU A 92 16.48 -8.95 -13.13
CA GLU A 92 16.79 -10.29 -12.63
C GLU A 92 16.40 -11.37 -13.65
N VAL A 93 15.17 -11.31 -14.17
CA VAL A 93 14.71 -12.27 -15.19
C VAL A 93 15.57 -12.22 -16.45
N ARG A 94 15.92 -11.00 -16.92
CA ARG A 94 16.83 -10.83 -18.06
C ARG A 94 18.22 -11.39 -17.79
N GLN A 95 18.73 -11.21 -16.58
CA GLN A 95 20.05 -11.71 -16.20
C GLN A 95 20.08 -13.24 -16.17
N VAL A 96 19.06 -13.87 -15.59
CA VAL A 96 18.92 -15.34 -15.58
C VAL A 96 18.83 -15.86 -17.01
N LEU A 97 18.00 -15.21 -17.84
CA LEU A 97 17.86 -15.57 -19.25
C LEU A 97 19.20 -15.45 -19.98
N PHE A 98 19.92 -14.34 -19.78
CA PHE A 98 21.21 -14.10 -20.42
C PHE A 98 22.27 -15.12 -20.00
N GLN A 99 22.35 -15.47 -18.73
CA GLN A 99 23.28 -16.50 -18.25
C GLN A 99 22.98 -17.87 -18.88
N HIS A 100 21.71 -18.24 -18.99
CA HIS A 100 21.31 -19.48 -19.63
C HIS A 100 21.65 -19.48 -21.12
N THR A 101 21.37 -18.37 -21.82
CA THR A 101 21.74 -18.19 -23.23
C THR A 101 23.24 -18.30 -23.42
N LEU A 102 24.05 -17.59 -22.63
CA LEU A 102 25.51 -17.63 -22.69
C LEU A 102 26.06 -19.05 -22.54
N ARG A 103 25.59 -19.77 -21.52
CA ARG A 103 26.00 -21.17 -21.28
C ARG A 103 25.66 -22.04 -22.48
N HIS A 104 24.46 -21.88 -23.04
CA HIS A 104 24.02 -22.65 -24.19
C HIS A 104 24.84 -22.32 -25.45
N THR A 105 25.13 -21.04 -25.74
CA THR A 105 26.02 -20.67 -26.86
C THR A 105 27.42 -21.23 -26.71
N ASN A 106 28.00 -21.19 -25.50
CA ASN A 106 29.33 -21.76 -25.26
C ASN A 106 29.33 -23.28 -25.50
N GLN A 107 28.28 -23.99 -25.09
CA GLN A 107 28.14 -25.42 -25.37
C GLN A 107 28.01 -25.72 -26.87
N LEU A 108 27.31 -24.87 -27.63
CA LEU A 108 27.23 -25.00 -29.09
C LEU A 108 28.60 -24.72 -29.74
N GLU A 109 29.32 -23.73 -29.25
CA GLU A 109 30.67 -23.39 -29.71
C GLU A 109 31.66 -24.54 -29.46
N GLU A 110 31.63 -25.17 -28.29
CA GLU A 110 32.45 -26.37 -28.01
C GLU A 110 32.13 -27.52 -28.97
N LYS A 111 30.85 -27.78 -29.25
CA LYS A 111 30.44 -28.81 -30.23
C LYS A 111 30.89 -28.46 -31.65
N LEU A 112 30.80 -27.19 -32.05
CA LEU A 112 31.30 -26.71 -33.34
C LEU A 112 32.82 -26.86 -33.47
N ASN A 113 33.56 -26.55 -32.40
CA ASN A 113 35.01 -26.75 -32.37
C ASN A 113 35.38 -28.23 -32.46
N LEU A 114 34.62 -29.11 -31.78
CA LEU A 114 34.81 -30.56 -31.88
C LEU A 114 34.57 -31.05 -33.32
N LEU A 115 33.46 -30.64 -33.95
CA LEU A 115 33.16 -30.95 -35.35
C LEU A 115 34.26 -30.45 -36.29
N THR A 116 34.74 -29.22 -36.08
CA THR A 116 35.82 -28.62 -36.87
C THR A 116 37.12 -29.43 -36.77
N ASN A 117 37.46 -29.90 -35.57
CA ASN A 117 38.63 -30.74 -35.36
C ASN A 117 38.48 -32.13 -36.01
N GLN A 118 37.29 -32.74 -35.95
CA GLN A 118 37.01 -33.98 -36.65
C GLN A 118 37.15 -33.83 -38.17
N ILE A 119 36.61 -32.75 -38.74
CA ILE A 119 36.74 -32.44 -40.17
C ILE A 119 38.20 -32.25 -40.57
N ARG A 120 39.02 -31.60 -39.72
CA ARG A 120 40.46 -31.42 -39.98
C ARG A 120 41.21 -32.74 -39.94
N ALA A 121 40.99 -33.58 -38.92
CA ALA A 121 41.65 -34.87 -38.80
C ALA A 121 41.39 -35.77 -40.02
N CYS A 122 40.12 -35.89 -40.44
CA CYS A 122 39.79 -36.69 -41.62
C CYS A 122 40.37 -36.12 -42.94
N ARG A 123 40.59 -34.80 -43.03
CA ARG A 123 41.27 -34.18 -44.17
C ARG A 123 42.77 -34.46 -44.19
N GLU A 124 43.40 -34.58 -43.02
CA GLU A 124 44.83 -34.88 -42.90
C GLU A 124 45.12 -36.37 -43.19
N GLU A 125 44.17 -37.25 -42.87
CA GLU A 125 44.24 -38.69 -43.12
C GLU A 125 43.77 -39.08 -44.54
N ASP A 126 43.24 -38.13 -45.33
CA ASP A 126 42.65 -38.33 -46.68
C ASP A 126 41.52 -39.39 -46.74
N ASP A 127 40.91 -39.69 -45.58
CA ASP A 127 39.93 -40.77 -45.35
C ASP A 127 38.47 -40.25 -45.35
N ILE A 128 38.13 -39.34 -46.27
CA ILE A 128 36.77 -38.77 -46.34
C ILE A 128 35.81 -39.76 -47.00
N ILE A 129 34.82 -40.25 -46.24
CA ILE A 129 33.71 -41.06 -46.77
C ILE A 129 32.38 -40.31 -46.72
N GLU A 130 31.47 -40.68 -47.63
CA GLU A 130 30.17 -40.02 -47.85
C GLU A 130 29.25 -40.03 -46.62
N ILE A 131 29.41 -41.05 -45.76
CA ILE A 131 28.73 -41.18 -44.48
C ILE A 131 29.15 -40.06 -43.51
N ASP A 132 30.43 -39.69 -43.49
CA ASP A 132 30.95 -38.65 -42.62
C ASP A 132 30.49 -37.25 -43.05
N LEU A 133 30.47 -36.99 -44.36
CA LEU A 133 29.89 -35.76 -44.90
C LEU A 133 28.41 -35.60 -44.52
N SER A 134 27.63 -36.68 -44.67
CA SER A 134 26.21 -36.69 -44.32
C SER A 134 25.99 -36.51 -42.81
N ARG A 135 26.84 -37.12 -41.97
CA ARG A 135 26.82 -36.97 -40.51
C ARG A 135 27.09 -35.52 -40.10
N TRP A 136 28.18 -34.92 -40.57
CA TRP A 136 28.53 -33.55 -40.20
C TRP A 136 27.51 -32.53 -40.72
N HIS A 137 26.95 -32.76 -41.91
CA HIS A 137 25.87 -31.93 -42.43
C HIS A 137 24.64 -31.95 -41.53
N ASN A 138 24.21 -33.14 -41.08
CA ASN A 138 23.10 -33.29 -40.16
C ASN A 138 23.40 -32.70 -38.77
N GLU A 139 24.62 -32.85 -38.25
CA GLU A 139 25.02 -32.23 -36.99
C GLU A 139 25.02 -30.70 -37.07
N LEU A 140 25.44 -30.10 -38.19
CA LEU A 140 25.35 -28.66 -38.41
C LEU A 140 23.90 -28.16 -38.46
N ILE A 141 23.00 -28.90 -39.11
CA ILE A 141 21.57 -28.58 -39.13
C ILE A 141 20.99 -28.61 -37.71
N GLN A 142 21.30 -29.65 -36.93
CA GLN A 142 20.83 -29.76 -35.54
C GLN A 142 21.38 -28.65 -34.64
N LEU A 143 22.65 -28.26 -34.79
CA LEU A 143 23.23 -27.14 -34.05
C LEU A 143 22.57 -25.81 -34.41
N ASN A 144 22.25 -25.60 -35.69
CA ASN A 144 21.54 -24.41 -36.16
C ASN A 144 20.10 -24.35 -35.61
N GLU A 145 19.39 -25.48 -35.56
CA GLU A 145 18.06 -25.56 -34.96
C GLU A 145 18.08 -25.26 -33.45
N GLN A 146 19.10 -25.73 -32.73
CA GLN A 146 19.29 -25.42 -31.31
C GLN A 146 19.59 -23.94 -31.05
N LEU A 147 20.24 -23.24 -31.99
CA LEU A 147 20.48 -21.80 -31.92
C LEU A 147 19.18 -20.99 -32.02
N ILE A 148 18.26 -21.42 -32.90
CA ILE A 148 17.02 -20.71 -33.21
C ILE A 148 15.93 -21.00 -32.16
N LYS A 149 15.95 -22.18 -31.52
CA LYS A 149 14.92 -22.61 -30.57
C LYS A 149 15.50 -23.29 -29.32
N PRO A 150 15.97 -22.53 -28.31
CA PRO A 150 16.38 -23.12 -27.04
C PRO A 150 15.17 -23.76 -26.35
N GLN A 151 15.16 -25.09 -26.23
CA GLN A 151 14.00 -25.86 -25.77
C GLN A 151 13.69 -25.73 -24.26
N ASN A 152 14.58 -25.11 -23.47
CA ASN A 152 14.53 -25.14 -22.00
C ASN A 152 14.10 -23.83 -21.33
N ILE A 153 13.51 -22.88 -22.06
CA ILE A 153 13.14 -21.57 -21.49
C ILE A 153 11.63 -21.35 -21.65
N ILE A 154 10.90 -21.37 -20.54
CA ILE A 154 9.48 -21.06 -20.49
C ILE A 154 9.29 -19.86 -19.56
N ILE A 155 8.72 -18.78 -20.08
CA ILE A 155 8.35 -17.61 -19.27
C ILE A 155 7.03 -17.94 -18.56
N GLN A 156 7.04 -17.95 -17.24
CA GLN A 156 5.87 -18.17 -16.40
C GLN A 156 5.46 -16.88 -15.71
N TYR A 157 4.15 -16.68 -15.53
CA TYR A 157 3.58 -15.49 -14.89
C TYR A 157 2.96 -15.89 -13.56
N ASN A 158 3.48 -15.36 -12.46
CA ASN A 158 2.93 -15.59 -11.13
C ASN A 158 1.65 -14.77 -10.93
N SER A 159 0.65 -15.34 -10.27
CA SER A 159 -0.65 -14.71 -10.04
C SER A 159 -0.68 -13.68 -8.89
N THR A 160 0.43 -13.47 -8.18
CA THR A 160 0.53 -12.50 -7.07
C THR A 160 0.85 -11.10 -7.60
N PRO A 161 0.13 -10.04 -7.19
CA PRO A 161 0.40 -8.68 -7.66
C PRO A 161 1.75 -8.19 -7.13
N LEU A 162 2.60 -7.70 -8.03
CA LEU A 162 3.92 -7.13 -7.70
C LEU A 162 3.81 -5.76 -7.01
N VAL A 163 2.71 -5.04 -7.26
CA VAL A 163 2.50 -3.66 -6.82
C VAL A 163 1.09 -3.54 -6.19
N ASN A 164 1.02 -3.01 -4.97
CA ASN A 164 -0.22 -2.85 -4.20
C ASN A 164 -0.96 -1.57 -4.56
N LYS A 165 -2.25 -1.62 -4.89
CA LYS A 165 -3.05 -0.45 -5.27
C LYS A 165 -3.09 0.64 -4.18
N ILE A 166 -2.64 1.86 -4.50
CA ILE A 166 -2.92 3.04 -3.66
C ILE A 166 -4.33 3.56 -3.94
N HIS A 167 -4.99 4.00 -2.87
CA HIS A 167 -6.20 4.80 -2.89
C HIS A 167 -6.03 5.96 -1.91
N VAL A 168 -6.67 7.09 -2.18
CA VAL A 168 -6.71 8.25 -1.29
C VAL A 168 -8.13 8.33 -0.72
N ASP A 169 -8.27 8.04 0.57
CA ASP A 169 -9.52 8.24 1.30
C ASP A 169 -9.61 9.69 1.77
N ILE A 170 -10.39 10.51 1.06
CA ILE A 170 -10.70 11.87 1.47
C ILE A 170 -11.91 11.82 2.39
N SER A 171 -11.67 11.60 3.68
CA SER A 171 -12.70 11.77 4.70
C SER A 171 -12.94 13.27 4.93
N SER A 172 -13.80 13.86 4.09
CA SER A 172 -14.27 15.24 4.27
C SER A 172 -14.96 15.37 5.62
N SER A 173 -14.40 16.17 6.52
CA SER A 173 -15.02 16.57 7.79
C SER A 173 -16.23 17.49 7.55
N LYS A 174 -17.35 16.95 7.03
CA LYS A 174 -18.70 17.49 7.21
C LYS A 174 -19.71 16.33 7.28
N ASN A 175 -20.49 16.32 8.36
CA ASN A 175 -21.59 15.43 8.72
C ASN A 175 -21.28 14.00 9.21
N LYS A 176 -20.97 13.97 10.50
CA LYS A 176 -21.00 12.84 11.43
C LYS A 176 -22.45 12.33 11.66
N GLU A 177 -23.19 11.94 10.62
CA GLU A 177 -24.53 11.34 10.75
C GLU A 177 -24.80 10.12 9.84
N THR A 178 -23.93 9.78 8.88
CA THR A 178 -24.14 8.61 7.98
C THR A 178 -23.23 7.40 8.29
N SER A 179 -22.11 7.59 8.99
CA SER A 179 -21.13 6.52 9.26
C SER A 179 -21.51 5.54 10.37
N THR A 180 -22.43 5.90 11.27
CA THR A 180 -22.95 4.97 12.30
C THR A 180 -23.90 3.92 11.70
N LYS A 181 -24.60 4.25 10.60
CA LYS A 181 -25.57 3.34 9.97
C LYS A 181 -24.91 2.25 9.13
N ALA A 182 -23.88 2.60 8.35
CA ALA A 182 -23.11 1.64 7.56
C ALA A 182 -22.29 0.67 8.43
N ASN A 183 -21.65 1.17 9.50
CA ASN A 183 -20.93 0.30 10.43
C ASN A 183 -21.90 -0.59 11.22
N GLY A 184 -23.09 -0.08 11.59
CA GLY A 184 -24.17 -0.88 12.16
C GLY A 184 -24.65 -2.00 11.24
N LYS A 185 -24.80 -1.73 9.93
CA LYS A 185 -25.20 -2.72 8.91
C LYS A 185 -24.18 -3.87 8.82
N ILE A 186 -22.88 -3.56 8.77
CA ILE A 186 -21.80 -4.56 8.71
C ILE A 186 -21.66 -5.32 10.04
N ILE A 187 -21.83 -4.66 11.19
CA ILE A 187 -21.84 -5.33 12.50
C ILE A 187 -23.04 -6.29 12.61
N GLN A 188 -24.22 -5.91 12.11
CA GLN A 188 -25.40 -6.79 12.06
C GLN A 188 -25.17 -7.98 11.12
N LEU A 189 -24.58 -7.74 9.95
CA LEU A 189 -24.18 -8.78 9.02
C LEU A 189 -23.22 -9.79 9.69
N SER A 190 -22.20 -9.29 10.38
CA SER A 190 -21.22 -10.11 11.11
C SER A 190 -21.88 -11.01 12.17
N LYS A 191 -22.86 -10.49 12.91
CA LYS A 191 -23.63 -11.29 13.89
C LYS A 191 -24.48 -12.35 13.21
N ALA A 192 -25.20 -11.99 12.14
CA ALA A 192 -26.05 -12.90 11.39
C ALA A 192 -25.23 -14.02 10.72
N LEU A 193 -24.09 -13.68 10.09
CA LEU A 193 -23.17 -14.65 9.48
C LEU A 193 -22.56 -15.58 10.53
N SER A 194 -22.20 -15.07 11.71
CA SER A 194 -21.68 -15.90 12.80
C SER A 194 -22.72 -16.93 13.26
N TRP A 195 -23.98 -16.50 13.42
CA TRP A 195 -25.07 -17.39 13.80
C TRP A 195 -25.34 -18.44 12.71
N LEU A 196 -25.47 -18.00 11.45
CA LEU A 196 -25.74 -18.90 10.32
C LEU A 196 -24.63 -19.95 10.18
N LEU A 197 -23.39 -19.50 9.99
CA LEU A 197 -22.26 -20.37 9.62
C LEU A 197 -21.84 -21.33 10.75
N ARG A 198 -22.09 -20.99 12.01
CA ARG A 198 -21.71 -21.82 13.17
C ARG A 198 -22.81 -22.71 13.70
N HIS A 199 -24.08 -22.32 13.53
CA HIS A 199 -25.19 -23.00 14.22
C HIS A 199 -26.37 -23.37 13.33
N ALA A 200 -26.57 -22.65 12.23
CA ALA A 200 -27.84 -22.68 11.50
C ALA A 200 -27.73 -23.17 10.04
N VAL A 201 -26.53 -23.40 9.47
CA VAL A 201 -26.37 -23.83 8.07
C VAL A 201 -27.30 -25.00 7.72
N ILE A 202 -27.18 -26.14 8.41
CA ILE A 202 -27.98 -27.34 8.12
C ILE A 202 -29.46 -27.11 8.45
N ARG A 203 -29.75 -26.38 9.54
CA ARG A 203 -31.13 -26.15 10.02
C ARG A 203 -31.94 -25.24 9.09
N GLU A 204 -31.27 -24.30 8.45
CA GLU A 204 -31.84 -23.35 7.49
C GLU A 204 -31.78 -23.87 6.04
N GLY A 205 -31.50 -25.16 5.85
CA GLY A 205 -31.53 -25.81 4.53
C GLY A 205 -30.33 -25.53 3.63
N LEU A 206 -29.26 -24.96 4.18
CA LEU A 206 -27.98 -24.80 3.47
C LEU A 206 -27.11 -26.05 3.66
N GLN A 207 -26.29 -26.34 2.67
CA GLN A 207 -25.36 -27.46 2.73
C GLN A 207 -23.93 -26.97 2.91
N TYR A 208 -23.20 -27.61 3.82
CA TYR A 208 -21.76 -27.44 3.90
C TYR A 208 -21.10 -28.10 2.69
N GLN A 209 -20.19 -27.37 2.09
CA GLN A 209 -19.17 -27.87 1.19
C GLN A 209 -17.99 -28.41 2.01
N TYR A 210 -16.94 -28.84 1.31
CA TYR A 210 -15.71 -29.32 1.95
C TYR A 210 -15.14 -28.28 2.95
N ASP A 211 -14.63 -28.75 4.09
CA ASP A 211 -13.92 -27.94 5.10
C ASP A 211 -14.79 -26.83 5.76
N GLY A 212 -16.11 -27.05 5.80
CA GLY A 212 -17.07 -26.20 6.52
C GLY A 212 -17.46 -24.90 5.79
N TYR A 213 -17.21 -24.84 4.47
CA TYR A 213 -17.58 -23.71 3.63
C TYR A 213 -19.01 -23.78 3.12
N VAL A 214 -19.61 -22.63 2.82
CA VAL A 214 -20.94 -22.51 2.21
C VAL A 214 -20.85 -21.51 1.06
N PHE A 215 -21.53 -21.74 -0.06
CA PHE A 215 -21.53 -20.79 -1.17
C PHE A 215 -22.16 -19.46 -0.77
N VAL A 216 -21.48 -18.36 -1.09
CA VAL A 216 -21.93 -17.00 -0.78
C VAL A 216 -23.27 -16.69 -1.46
N LYS A 217 -23.46 -17.21 -2.68
CA LYS A 217 -24.73 -17.08 -3.41
C LYS A 217 -25.90 -17.70 -2.65
N ASP A 218 -25.71 -18.82 -1.99
CA ASP A 218 -26.79 -19.48 -1.25
C ASP A 218 -27.05 -18.79 0.09
N VAL A 219 -26.00 -18.24 0.73
CA VAL A 219 -26.15 -17.35 1.89
C VAL A 219 -26.96 -16.10 1.53
N LEU A 220 -26.70 -15.47 0.37
CA LEU A 220 -27.42 -14.28 -0.07
C LEU A 220 -28.87 -14.55 -0.52
N LYS A 221 -29.21 -15.81 -0.86
CA LYS A 221 -30.60 -16.23 -1.12
C LYS A 221 -31.40 -16.47 0.15
N HIS A 222 -30.74 -16.66 1.29
CA HIS A 222 -31.40 -16.96 2.55
C HIS A 222 -32.25 -15.76 3.03
N PRO A 223 -33.48 -15.95 3.54
CA PRO A 223 -34.40 -14.84 3.88
C PRO A 223 -33.83 -13.78 4.83
N THR A 224 -32.93 -14.18 5.73
CA THR A 224 -32.24 -13.25 6.65
C THR A 224 -31.31 -12.27 5.93
N PHE A 225 -30.75 -12.66 4.78
CA PHE A 225 -29.74 -11.90 4.06
C PHE A 225 -30.24 -11.34 2.72
N ALA A 226 -31.18 -12.05 2.10
CA ALA A 226 -31.84 -11.65 0.86
C ALA A 226 -32.42 -10.24 0.98
N ASN A 227 -32.20 -9.42 -0.05
CA ASN A 227 -32.62 -8.02 -0.16
C ASN A 227 -32.04 -7.06 0.91
N LYS A 228 -31.16 -7.53 1.81
CA LYS A 228 -30.53 -6.70 2.86
C LYS A 228 -29.04 -6.51 2.67
N TYR A 229 -28.36 -7.49 2.09
CA TYR A 229 -26.91 -7.48 1.93
C TYR A 229 -26.51 -7.88 0.51
N THR A 230 -25.39 -7.34 0.04
CA THR A 230 -24.76 -7.69 -1.24
C THR A 230 -23.48 -8.50 -1.03
N ILE A 231 -22.88 -8.96 -2.13
CA ILE A 231 -21.60 -9.68 -2.07
C ILE A 231 -20.47 -8.75 -1.60
N GLU A 232 -20.53 -7.47 -1.96
CA GLU A 232 -19.62 -6.42 -1.49
C GLU A 232 -19.74 -6.19 0.02
N ASP A 233 -20.96 -6.23 0.57
CA ASP A 233 -21.15 -6.14 2.04
C ASP A 233 -20.46 -7.32 2.76
N ILE A 234 -20.47 -8.52 2.15
CA ILE A 234 -19.81 -9.70 2.71
C ILE A 234 -18.29 -9.53 2.62
N HIS A 235 -17.76 -9.08 1.49
CA HIS A 235 -16.33 -8.79 1.32
C HIS A 235 -15.86 -7.76 2.35
N GLN A 236 -16.59 -6.66 2.48
CA GLN A 236 -16.33 -5.63 3.48
C GLN A 236 -16.39 -6.19 4.91
N CYS A 237 -17.36 -7.07 5.21
CA CYS A 237 -17.49 -7.71 6.51
C CYS A 237 -16.33 -8.68 6.83
N VAL A 238 -15.68 -9.26 5.82
CA VAL A 238 -14.50 -10.12 6.01
C VAL A 238 -13.23 -9.26 6.18
N GLU A 239 -13.06 -8.24 5.35
CA GLU A 239 -11.89 -7.36 5.35
C GLU A 239 -11.81 -6.49 6.62
N THR A 240 -12.93 -5.92 7.06
CA THR A 240 -13.00 -5.07 8.26
C THR A 240 -13.00 -5.85 9.58
N ASN A 241 -12.92 -7.19 9.55
CA ASN A 241 -13.02 -8.02 10.74
C ASN A 241 -11.67 -8.20 11.44
N GLU A 242 -11.39 -7.37 12.44
CA GLU A 242 -10.18 -7.46 13.27
C GLU A 242 -9.93 -8.84 13.89
N LYS A 243 -11.00 -9.63 14.09
CA LYS A 243 -10.93 -10.95 14.72
C LYS A 243 -10.79 -12.10 13.70
N LYS A 244 -10.66 -11.80 12.40
CA LYS A 244 -10.58 -12.78 11.29
C LYS A 244 -11.65 -13.88 11.38
N ARG A 245 -12.86 -13.52 11.83
CA ARG A 245 -13.92 -14.50 12.14
C ARG A 245 -14.46 -15.27 10.93
N PHE A 246 -14.14 -14.82 9.72
CA PHE A 246 -14.63 -15.39 8.48
C PHE A 246 -13.48 -15.56 7.50
N ALA A 247 -13.59 -16.57 6.64
CA ALA A 247 -12.68 -16.79 5.52
C ALA A 247 -13.49 -16.93 4.24
N LEU A 248 -13.07 -16.18 3.21
CA LEU A 248 -13.58 -16.31 1.84
C LEU A 248 -12.59 -17.13 1.01
N LYS A 249 -13.13 -17.98 0.14
CA LYS A 249 -12.37 -18.78 -0.81
C LYS A 249 -13.17 -18.93 -2.10
N THR A 250 -12.50 -18.86 -3.24
CA THR A 250 -13.10 -19.19 -4.53
C THR A 250 -12.93 -20.68 -4.82
N ASP A 251 -14.03 -21.35 -5.17
CA ASP A 251 -14.00 -22.73 -5.62
C ASP A 251 -13.32 -22.82 -6.99
N ARG A 252 -12.38 -23.76 -7.14
CA ARG A 252 -11.56 -23.91 -8.35
C ARG A 252 -12.32 -24.57 -9.50
N VAL A 253 -13.40 -25.29 -9.19
CA VAL A 253 -14.19 -26.03 -10.18
C VAL A 253 -15.31 -25.15 -10.73
N THR A 254 -16.06 -24.49 -9.85
CA THR A 254 -17.21 -23.67 -10.25
C THR A 254 -16.92 -22.18 -10.40
N GLY A 255 -15.76 -21.71 -9.93
CA GLY A 255 -15.41 -20.28 -9.87
C GLY A 255 -16.25 -19.48 -8.85
N GLN A 256 -17.07 -20.15 -8.04
CA GLN A 256 -17.97 -19.48 -7.10
C GLN A 256 -17.30 -19.20 -5.76
N GLU A 257 -17.66 -18.07 -5.15
CA GLU A 257 -17.16 -17.71 -3.83
C GLU A 257 -17.89 -18.48 -2.71
N MET A 258 -17.11 -18.94 -1.75
CA MET A 258 -17.57 -19.63 -0.56
C MET A 258 -17.05 -18.93 0.69
N ILE A 259 -17.86 -18.95 1.74
CA ILE A 259 -17.54 -18.38 3.04
C ILE A 259 -17.63 -19.45 4.13
N ARG A 260 -16.73 -19.39 5.11
CA ARG A 260 -16.84 -20.15 6.37
C ARG A 260 -16.59 -19.26 7.58
N ALA A 261 -17.07 -19.70 8.73
CA ALA A 261 -16.64 -19.14 10.00
C ALA A 261 -15.32 -19.77 10.46
N GLN A 262 -14.39 -18.95 10.93
CA GLN A 262 -13.21 -19.42 11.63
C GLN A 262 -13.53 -19.57 13.13
N LEU A 263 -13.12 -20.69 13.72
CA LEU A 263 -13.06 -20.85 15.17
C LEU A 263 -11.76 -20.17 15.64
N LYS A 264 -11.85 -19.37 16.69
CA LYS A 264 -10.69 -18.88 17.41
C LYS A 264 -10.23 -19.95 18.38
#